data_AF-A0A2E1ABN4-F1
#
_entry.id   AF-A0A2E1ABN4-F1
#
_cell.length_a   1.000
_cell.length_b   1.000
_cell.length_c   1.000
_cell.angle_alpha   90.00
_cell.angle_beta   90.00
_cell.angle_gamma   90.00
#
_symmetry.space_group_name_H-M   'P 1'
#
loop_
_entity.id
_entity.type
_entity.pdbx_description
1 polymer ?
#
loop_
_entity_poly.entity_id
_entity_poly.type
_entity_poly.pdbx_seq_one_letter_code
_entity_poly.pdbx_strand_id
1 'polypeptide(L)'
;MDINNQEFDWVQVAPHYRYTWIHDHRIFISQLTDVDRESVDAFIDQSTQVREGWRHEEPLRVLIDQRSAGMMTPYFRQSLQRLLESRPDLQTFLAYLLDGGIDSRMLEVSVRLMPKNPHVQTHVSESFDDAISWLLQES
;
A
#
# COMPACT_ATOMS: atom_id res chain seq x y z
N MET A 1 -15.86 -7.78 -4.76
CA MET A 1 -15.15 -8.84 -5.53
C MET A 1 -13.80 -9.10 -4.86
N ASP A 2 -13.26 -10.32 -4.86
CA ASP A 2 -11.95 -10.62 -4.23
C ASP A 2 -10.80 -10.34 -5.21
N ILE A 3 -9.73 -9.64 -4.79
CA ILE A 3 -8.49 -9.45 -5.59
C ILE A 3 -7.95 -10.79 -6.11
N ASN A 4 -8.18 -11.87 -5.35
CA ASN A 4 -7.66 -13.20 -5.69
C ASN A 4 -8.38 -13.82 -6.91
N ASN A 5 -9.55 -13.28 -7.27
CA ASN A 5 -10.34 -13.71 -8.44
C ASN A 5 -10.16 -12.77 -9.64
N GLN A 6 -9.34 -11.71 -9.52
CA GLN A 6 -8.95 -10.88 -10.65
C GLN A 6 -7.58 -11.35 -11.16
N GLU A 7 -7.51 -11.65 -12.46
CA GLU A 7 -6.26 -11.99 -13.13
C GLU A 7 -5.43 -10.72 -13.30
N PHE A 8 -4.47 -10.50 -12.40
CA PHE A 8 -3.44 -9.49 -12.58
C PHE A 8 -2.13 -10.13 -13.01
N ASP A 9 -1.37 -9.39 -13.81
CA ASP A 9 0.02 -9.70 -14.11
C ASP A 9 0.90 -9.34 -12.91
N TRP A 10 0.91 -10.23 -11.92
CA TRP A 10 1.69 -10.06 -10.69
C TRP A 10 3.18 -10.27 -10.94
N VAL A 11 3.99 -9.39 -10.35
CA VAL A 11 5.43 -9.55 -10.21
C VAL A 11 5.73 -9.98 -8.78
N GLN A 12 6.17 -11.22 -8.59
CA GLN A 12 6.63 -11.73 -7.30
C GLN A 12 8.06 -11.25 -7.02
N VAL A 13 8.28 -10.59 -5.88
CA VAL A 13 9.60 -10.03 -5.52
C VAL A 13 10.22 -10.76 -4.33
N ALA A 14 9.40 -11.13 -3.34
CA ALA A 14 9.80 -11.90 -2.15
C ALA A 14 8.66 -12.85 -1.74
N PRO A 15 8.87 -13.86 -0.89
CA PRO A 15 7.89 -14.93 -0.62
C PRO A 15 6.47 -14.43 -0.28
N HIS A 16 6.36 -13.35 0.49
CA HIS A 16 5.07 -12.79 0.91
C HIS A 16 4.81 -11.40 0.35
N TYR A 17 5.55 -10.99 -0.69
CA TYR A 17 5.39 -9.71 -1.35
C TYR A 17 5.37 -9.82 -2.87
N ARG A 18 4.31 -9.25 -3.47
CA ARG A 18 4.16 -9.07 -4.91
C ARG A 18 3.50 -7.75 -5.22
N TYR A 19 3.65 -7.29 -6.45
CA TYR A 19 2.99 -6.08 -6.92
C TYR A 19 2.50 -6.21 -8.36
N THR A 20 1.63 -5.29 -8.76
CA THR A 20 1.22 -5.12 -10.16
C THR A 20 0.85 -3.65 -10.40
N TRP A 21 0.61 -3.32 -11.65
CA TRP A 21 0.13 -2.01 -12.09
C TRP A 21 -1.17 -2.19 -12.85
N ILE A 22 -2.13 -1.31 -12.58
CA ILE A 22 -3.41 -1.29 -13.29
C ILE A 22 -3.74 0.12 -13.78
N HIS A 23 -4.79 0.23 -14.59
CA HIS A 23 -5.24 1.50 -15.17
C HIS A 23 -4.12 2.26 -15.88
N ASP A 24 -3.46 1.63 -16.85
CA ASP A 24 -2.36 2.22 -17.64
C ASP A 24 -1.23 2.78 -16.77
N HIS A 25 -0.77 1.98 -15.80
CA HIS A 25 0.29 2.34 -14.84
C HIS A 25 -0.03 3.52 -13.90
N ARG A 26 -1.32 3.80 -13.67
CA ARG A 26 -1.74 4.89 -12.76
C ARG A 26 -1.94 4.45 -11.32
N ILE A 27 -2.26 3.17 -11.09
CA ILE A 27 -2.45 2.63 -9.74
C ILE A 27 -1.45 1.50 -9.51
N PHE A 28 -0.60 1.70 -8.51
CA PHE A 28 0.30 0.68 -8.01
C PHE A 28 -0.45 -0.19 -6.99
N ILE A 29 -0.49 -1.50 -7.21
CA ILE A 29 -1.06 -2.44 -6.26
C ILE A 29 0.08 -3.25 -5.66
N SER A 30 0.15 -3.25 -4.34
CA SER A 30 1.05 -4.11 -3.57
C SER A 30 0.22 -5.08 -2.74
N GLN A 31 0.66 -6.34 -2.65
CA GLN A 31 0.07 -7.31 -1.74
C GLN A 31 1.15 -7.86 -0.81
N LEU A 32 0.83 -7.83 0.49
CA LEU A 32 1.58 -8.49 1.53
C LEU A 32 0.72 -9.59 2.14
N THR A 33 1.20 -10.84 2.12
CA THR A 33 0.51 -11.97 2.76
C THR A 33 1.13 -12.34 4.10
N ASP A 34 2.27 -11.74 4.45
CA ASP A 34 2.95 -11.84 5.73
C ASP A 34 3.94 -10.67 5.86
N VAL A 35 4.49 -10.46 7.05
CA VAL A 35 5.37 -9.34 7.41
C VAL A 35 6.75 -9.82 7.90
N ASP A 36 7.27 -10.88 7.28
CA ASP A 36 8.66 -11.27 7.47
C ASP A 36 9.63 -10.19 6.96
N ARG A 37 10.88 -10.27 7.42
CA ARG A 37 11.87 -9.23 7.14
C ARG A 37 12.17 -9.10 5.65
N GLU A 38 12.30 -10.22 4.93
CA GLU A 38 12.63 -10.24 3.51
C GLU A 38 11.55 -9.57 2.67
N SER A 39 10.28 -9.87 2.97
CA SER A 39 9.12 -9.32 2.27
C SER A 39 8.88 -7.85 2.62
N VAL A 40 9.13 -7.46 3.88
CA VAL A 40 9.11 -6.04 4.28
C VAL A 40 10.21 -5.26 3.56
N ASP A 41 11.43 -5.79 3.49
CA ASP A 41 12.55 -5.14 2.81
C ASP A 41 12.24 -4.95 1.32
N ALA A 42 11.78 -6.02 0.65
CA ALA A 42 11.37 -5.96 -0.74
C ALA A 42 10.21 -4.97 -0.99
N PHE A 43 9.22 -4.92 -0.11
CA PHE A 43 8.11 -3.95 -0.19
C PHE A 43 8.61 -2.51 -0.09
N ILE A 44 9.51 -2.23 0.86
CA ILE A 44 10.05 -0.89 1.10
C ILE A 44 10.94 -0.46 -0.06
N ASP A 45 11.81 -1.34 -0.56
CA ASP A 45 12.69 -1.05 -1.69
C ASP A 45 11.88 -0.77 -2.96
N GLN A 46 10.90 -1.61 -3.28
CA GLN A 46 10.03 -1.40 -4.43
C GLN A 46 9.21 -0.12 -4.30
N SER A 47 8.64 0.15 -3.12
CA SER A 47 7.87 1.38 -2.88
C SER A 47 8.75 2.62 -2.98
N THR A 48 10.02 2.54 -2.54
CA THR A 48 11.00 3.62 -2.67
C THR A 48 11.27 3.91 -4.14
N GLN A 49 11.56 2.87 -4.94
CA GLN A 49 11.78 3.03 -6.38
C GLN A 49 10.58 3.65 -7.09
N VAL A 50 9.36 3.22 -6.74
CA VAL A 50 8.13 3.80 -7.30
C VAL A 50 8.02 5.27 -6.96
N ARG A 51 8.20 5.65 -5.69
CA ARG A 51 8.10 7.05 -5.24
C ARG A 51 9.18 7.93 -5.86
N GLU A 52 10.43 7.45 -5.92
CA GLU A 52 11.56 8.19 -6.49
C GLU A 52 11.41 8.37 -8.01
N GLY A 53 10.93 7.34 -8.72
CA GLY A 53 10.70 7.37 -10.16
C GLY A 53 9.42 8.11 -10.59
N TRP A 54 8.53 8.44 -9.65
CA TRP A 54 7.24 9.08 -9.96
C TRP A 54 7.43 10.54 -10.39
N ARG A 55 6.93 10.86 -11.58
CA ARG A 55 7.01 12.20 -12.17
C ARG A 55 6.00 13.14 -11.49
N HIS A 56 6.47 14.31 -11.08
CA HIS A 56 5.84 15.22 -10.11
C HIS A 56 4.49 15.85 -10.48
N GLU A 57 3.91 15.54 -11.64
CA GLU A 57 2.70 16.22 -12.12
C GLU A 57 1.40 15.53 -11.70
N GLU A 58 1.45 14.24 -11.34
CA GLU A 58 0.27 13.48 -10.93
C GLU A 58 0.46 12.90 -9.52
N PRO A 59 -0.61 12.81 -8.72
CA PRO A 59 -0.53 12.16 -7.43
C PRO A 59 -0.30 10.65 -7.59
N LEU A 60 0.56 10.10 -6.75
CA LEU A 60 0.81 8.67 -6.67
C LEU A 60 -0.41 7.98 -6.04
N ARG A 61 -0.93 6.94 -6.69
CA ARG A 61 -2.07 6.16 -6.20
C ARG A 61 -1.64 4.74 -5.91
N VAL A 62 -1.87 4.30 -4.67
CA VAL A 62 -1.41 3.01 -4.19
C VAL A 62 -2.55 2.27 -3.51
N LEU A 63 -2.74 1.01 -3.87
CA LEU A 63 -3.50 0.04 -3.10
C LEU A 63 -2.53 -0.90 -2.39
N ILE A 64 -2.69 -1.07 -1.08
CA ILE A 64 -1.99 -2.08 -0.29
C ILE A 64 -3.00 -3.11 0.18
N ASP A 65 -2.95 -4.32 -0.39
CA ASP A 65 -3.71 -5.46 0.11
C ASP A 65 -2.95 -6.14 1.24
N GLN A 66 -3.54 -6.07 2.44
CA GLN A 66 -3.02 -6.66 3.68
C GLN A 66 -4.04 -7.60 4.34
N ARG A 67 -5.04 -8.08 3.59
CA ARG A 67 -6.08 -9.01 4.10
C ARG A 67 -5.54 -10.29 4.69
N SER A 68 -4.34 -10.70 4.28
CA SER A 68 -3.69 -11.93 4.78
C SER A 68 -2.44 -11.64 5.61
N ALA A 69 -2.05 -10.38 5.74
CA ALA A 69 -0.84 -10.02 6.47
C ALA A 69 -1.08 -10.08 7.99
N GLY A 70 -0.06 -10.55 8.72
CA GLY A 70 -0.04 -10.44 10.18
C GLY A 70 0.11 -8.99 10.67
N MET A 71 0.11 -8.83 11.99
CA MET A 71 0.27 -7.52 12.64
C MET A 71 1.54 -6.79 12.21
N MET A 72 1.46 -5.46 12.03
CA MET A 72 2.63 -4.62 11.79
C MET A 72 3.69 -4.78 12.89
N THR A 73 4.87 -5.25 12.51
CA THR A 73 6.03 -5.31 13.40
C THR A 73 6.61 -3.91 13.64
N PRO A 74 7.35 -3.68 14.75
CA PRO A 74 8.09 -2.42 14.95
C PRO A 74 9.05 -2.11 13.81
N TYR A 75 9.67 -3.15 13.23
CA TYR A 75 10.53 -3.03 12.07
C TYR A 75 9.79 -2.44 10.87
N PHE A 76 8.64 -3.03 10.52
CA PHE A 76 7.84 -2.56 9.41
C PHE A 76 7.39 -1.10 9.61
N ARG A 77 6.95 -0.73 10.82
CA ARG A 77 6.57 0.66 11.13
C ARG A 77 7.72 1.65 10.92
N GLN A 78 8.93 1.32 11.39
CA GLN A 78 10.10 2.18 11.21
C GLN A 78 10.52 2.31 9.74
N SER A 79 10.43 1.22 8.97
CA SER A 79 10.73 1.27 7.54
C SER A 79 9.70 2.06 6.75
N LEU A 80 8.41 1.92 7.07
CA LEU A 80 7.34 2.70 6.45
C LEU A 80 7.48 4.20 6.74
N GLN A 81 7.87 4.57 7.97
CA GLN A 81 8.15 5.96 8.31
C GLN A 81 9.26 6.54 7.42
N ARG A 82 10.40 5.84 7.30
CA ARG A 82 11.52 6.26 6.44
C ARG A 82 11.09 6.40 4.97
N LEU A 83 10.26 5.49 4.48
CA LEU A 83 9.70 5.55 3.13
C LEU A 83 8.89 6.84 2.92
N LEU A 84 8.02 7.22 3.87
CA LEU A 84 7.21 8.43 3.76
C LEU A 84 8.05 9.71 3.85
N GLU A 85 9.16 9.68 4.59
CA GLU A 85 10.11 10.80 4.72
C GLU A 85 10.98 11.01 3.47
N SER A 86 11.12 10.01 2.58
CA SER A 86 11.95 10.11 1.36
C SER A 86 11.44 11.15 0.33
N ARG A 87 10.12 11.30 0.23
CA ARG A 87 9.43 12.21 -0.69
C ARG A 87 8.25 12.85 0.04
N PRO A 88 8.52 13.81 0.94
CA PRO A 88 7.49 14.41 1.77
C PRO A 88 6.57 15.33 0.97
N ASP A 89 7.01 15.79 -0.21
CA ASP A 89 6.30 16.66 -1.16
C ASP A 89 5.32 15.90 -2.07
N LEU A 90 5.47 14.58 -2.19
CA LEU A 90 4.71 13.78 -3.14
C LEU A 90 3.28 13.54 -2.66
N GLN A 91 2.31 14.14 -3.35
CA GLN A 91 0.91 13.83 -3.14
C GLN A 91 0.66 12.34 -3.38
N THR A 92 0.19 11.64 -2.35
CA THR A 92 -0.05 10.20 -2.35
C THR A 92 -1.45 9.89 -1.85
N PHE A 93 -2.21 9.10 -2.61
CA PHE A 93 -3.45 8.48 -2.18
C PHE A 93 -3.21 7.01 -1.92
N LEU A 94 -3.48 6.57 -0.69
CA LEU A 94 -3.15 5.25 -0.19
C LEU A 94 -4.39 4.54 0.30
N ALA A 95 -4.86 3.55 -0.46
CA ALA A 95 -5.94 2.68 -0.02
C ALA A 95 -5.38 1.40 0.62
N TYR A 96 -5.88 1.04 1.79
CA TYR A 96 -5.59 -0.24 2.44
C TYR A 96 -6.80 -1.15 2.27
N LEU A 97 -6.57 -2.35 1.75
CA LEU A 97 -7.56 -3.40 1.64
C LEU A 97 -7.37 -4.41 2.78
N LEU A 98 -8.38 -4.52 3.65
CA LEU A 98 -8.38 -5.25 4.92
C LEU A 98 -9.53 -6.26 4.98
N ASP A 99 -9.44 -7.26 5.86
CA ASP A 99 -10.39 -8.39 5.93
C ASP A 99 -11.44 -8.25 7.05
N GLY A 100 -11.39 -7.16 7.82
CA GLY A 100 -12.28 -6.88 8.96
C GLY A 100 -11.95 -7.65 10.25
N GLY A 101 -10.93 -8.52 10.22
CA GLY A 101 -10.40 -9.27 11.36
C GLY A 101 -9.79 -8.41 12.49
N ILE A 102 -9.42 -9.04 13.61
CA ILE A 102 -8.81 -8.33 14.75
C ILE A 102 -7.47 -7.68 14.36
N ASP A 103 -6.64 -8.40 13.61
CA ASP A 103 -5.33 -7.91 13.17
C ASP A 103 -5.47 -6.72 12.22
N SER A 104 -6.50 -6.72 11.38
CA SER A 104 -6.77 -5.63 10.45
C SER A 104 -7.30 -4.37 11.16
N ARG A 105 -8.08 -4.51 12.24
CA ARG A 105 -8.42 -3.36 13.12
C ARG A 105 -7.19 -2.76 13.79
N MET A 106 -6.24 -3.58 14.23
CA MET A 106 -4.99 -3.08 14.83
C MET A 106 -4.11 -2.35 13.81
N LEU A 107 -4.11 -2.84 12.57
CA LEU A 107 -3.48 -2.19 11.44
C LEU A 107 -4.16 -0.86 11.11
N GLU A 108 -5.49 -0.81 11.04
CA GLU A 108 -6.26 0.43 10.84
C GLU A 108 -5.90 1.47 11.91
N VAL A 109 -5.88 1.07 13.18
CA VAL A 109 -5.46 1.95 14.28
C VAL A 109 -4.01 2.41 14.07
N SER A 110 -3.11 1.51 13.68
CA SER A 110 -1.71 1.85 13.42
C SER A 110 -1.56 2.88 12.31
N VAL A 111 -2.29 2.73 11.20
CA VAL A 111 -2.32 3.67 10.07
C VAL A 111 -2.84 5.03 10.53
N ARG A 112 -3.93 5.06 11.30
CA ARG A 112 -4.50 6.31 11.85
C ARG A 112 -3.58 7.04 12.83
N LEU A 113 -2.71 6.30 13.52
CA LEU A 113 -1.74 6.83 14.49
C LEU A 113 -0.40 7.25 13.87
N MET A 114 -0.15 6.97 12.59
CA MET A 114 1.07 7.44 11.92
C MET A 114 1.10 8.97 11.90
N PRO A 115 2.31 9.59 11.97
CA PRO A 115 2.43 11.04 11.84
C PRO A 115 1.71 11.53 10.59
N LYS A 116 0.84 12.52 10.75
CA LYS A 116 0.08 13.08 9.63
C LYS A 116 1.04 13.77 8.66
N ASN A 117 1.23 13.18 7.49
CA ASN A 117 1.82 13.87 6.35
C ASN A 117 0.67 14.52 5.55
N PRO A 118 0.64 15.87 5.39
CA PRO A 118 -0.44 16.55 4.69
C PRO A 118 -0.57 16.14 3.21
N HIS A 119 0.48 15.56 2.63
CA HIS A 119 0.49 15.08 1.24
C HIS A 119 0.07 13.61 1.11
N VAL A 120 -0.22 12.92 2.21
CA VAL A 120 -0.66 11.52 2.19
C VAL A 120 -2.10 11.43 2.69
N GLN A 121 -2.99 10.99 1.82
CA GLN A 121 -4.37 10.69 2.18
C GLN A 121 -4.56 9.18 2.22
N THR A 122 -5.19 8.69 3.27
CA THR A 122 -5.39 7.25 3.50
C THR A 122 -6.87 6.88 3.49
N HIS A 123 -7.22 5.82 2.78
CA HIS A 123 -8.54 5.19 2.84
C HIS A 123 -8.39 3.74 3.28
N VAL A 124 -9.33 3.24 4.07
CA VAL A 124 -9.35 1.85 4.52
C VAL A 124 -10.65 1.24 4.06
N SER A 125 -10.56 0.11 3.35
CA SER A 125 -11.71 -0.58 2.80
C SER A 125 -11.60 -2.08 3.00
N GLU A 126 -12.74 -2.74 3.06
CA GLU A 126 -12.85 -4.21 3.02
C GLU A 126 -13.18 -4.71 1.60
N SER A 127 -13.45 -3.79 0.67
CA SER A 127 -13.84 -4.09 -0.71
C SER A 127 -12.83 -3.52 -1.70
N PHE A 128 -12.33 -4.39 -2.57
CA PHE A 128 -11.46 -3.97 -3.67
C PHE A 128 -12.10 -2.90 -4.55
N ASP A 129 -13.37 -3.10 -4.91
CA ASP A 129 -14.11 -2.20 -5.81
C ASP A 129 -14.29 -0.80 -5.20
N ASP A 130 -14.50 -0.72 -3.89
CA ASP A 130 -14.59 0.54 -3.14
C ASP A 130 -13.22 1.23 -3.07
N ALA A 131 -12.16 0.48 -2.75
CA ALA A 131 -10.81 1.01 -2.67
C ALA A 131 -10.34 1.59 -4.02
N ILE A 132 -10.59 0.89 -5.13
CA ILE A 132 -10.29 1.38 -6.48
C ILE A 132 -11.13 2.59 -6.83
N SER A 133 -12.43 2.57 -6.53
CA SER A 133 -13.32 3.70 -6.80
C SER A 133 -12.84 4.97 -6.09
N TRP A 134 -12.41 4.86 -4.83
CA TRP A 134 -11.85 5.97 -4.08
C TRP A 134 -10.55 6.50 -4.71
N LEU A 135 -9.62 5.62 -5.09
CA LEU A 135 -8.37 6.02 -5.74
C LEU A 135 -8.59 6.76 -7.07
N LEU A 136 -9.66 6.43 -7.79
CA LEU A 136 -9.99 7.05 -9.08
C LEU A 136 -10.76 8.37 -8.95
N GLN A 137 -11.49 8.62 -7.86
CA GLN A 137 -12.33 9.81 -7.68
C GLN A 137 -11.54 11.08 -7.32
N GLU A 138 -10.37 10.95 -6.70
CA GLU A 138 -9.53 12.07 -6.28
C GLU A 138 -8.66 12.61 -7.45
N SER A 139 -9.32 13.06 -8.53
CA SER A 139 -8.70 13.68 -9.72
C SER A 139 -8.85 15.20 -9.75
#